data_AF-A0A7L9FFZ6-F1
#
_entry.id   AF-A0A7L9FFZ6-F1
#
_cell.length_a   1.000
_cell.length_b   1.000
_cell.length_c   1.000
_cell.angle_alpha   90.00
_cell.angle_beta   90.00
_cell.angle_gamma   90.00
#
_symmetry.space_group_name_H-M   'P 1'
#
loop_
_entity.id
_entity.type
_entity.pdbx_description
1 polymer ?
#
loop_
_entity_poly.entity_id
_entity_poly.type
_entity_poly.pdbx_seq_one_letter_code
_entity_poly.pdbx_strand_id
1 'polypeptide(L)'
;MRVVLLVLAVLVLVPCTFLAQCPEPLEARAFEAVINTPGARLDASRLAAYAVKEVASGVFAYRSGFDERIAVTLGLEALPATGRQYPVIRLQVLPGASGVTDADLRRALKLELDRLTSVGVIQGLSEELESSLVLSARLGLAGWDRRLVFDNGAWRPFNESSIYVPLRGCPAPLAVDYSSLPVWRTGSQDNLPLIISAGVVAVLALFLAWRFTAKRKS
;
A
#
# COMPACT_ATOMS: atom_id res chain seq x y z
N MET A 1 -33.63 -48.15 11.00
CA MET A 1 -34.17 -46.77 10.96
C MET A 1 -33.35 -45.76 11.77
N ARG A 2 -32.95 -46.03 13.02
CA ARG A 2 -32.18 -45.08 13.86
C ARG A 2 -30.79 -44.71 13.30
N VAL A 3 -30.07 -45.66 12.70
CA VAL A 3 -28.73 -45.43 12.11
C VAL A 3 -28.80 -44.57 10.85
N VAL A 4 -29.82 -44.76 10.01
CA VAL A 4 -30.04 -43.96 8.79
C VAL A 4 -30.37 -42.51 9.12
N LEU A 5 -31.17 -42.28 10.16
CA LEU A 5 -31.48 -40.93 10.68
C LEU A 5 -30.25 -40.23 11.26
N LEU A 6 -29.37 -40.96 11.94
CA LEU A 6 -28.12 -40.42 12.49
C LEU A 6 -27.11 -40.08 11.40
N VAL A 7 -26.98 -40.93 10.37
CA VAL A 7 -26.12 -40.67 9.21
C VAL A 7 -26.63 -39.47 8.40
N LEU A 8 -27.95 -39.34 8.19
CA LEU A 8 -28.55 -38.15 7.56
C LEU A 8 -28.35 -36.88 8.40
N ALA A 9 -28.50 -36.95 9.72
CA ALA A 9 -28.27 -35.80 10.60
C ALA A 9 -26.80 -35.36 10.57
N VAL A 10 -25.85 -36.30 10.55
CA VAL A 10 -24.42 -35.99 10.39
C VAL A 10 -24.14 -35.41 9.00
N LEU A 11 -24.71 -35.97 7.92
CA LEU A 11 -24.54 -35.42 6.56
C LEU A 11 -25.15 -34.03 6.36
N VAL A 12 -26.22 -33.68 7.10
CA VAL A 12 -26.86 -32.35 7.07
C VAL A 12 -26.17 -31.35 8.02
N LEU A 13 -25.43 -31.81 9.03
CA LEU A 13 -24.65 -30.96 9.94
C LEU A 13 -23.18 -30.74 9.48
N VAL A 14 -22.69 -31.57 8.56
CA VAL A 14 -21.34 -31.45 7.96
C VAL A 14 -21.18 -30.38 6.85
N PRO A 15 -22.21 -29.75 6.24
CA PRO A 15 -22.02 -28.72 5.20
C PRO A 15 -21.90 -27.30 5.80
N CYS A 16 -21.26 -27.13 6.96
CA CYS A 16 -20.95 -25.82 7.53
C CYS A 16 -19.47 -25.66 7.97
N THR A 17 -18.63 -26.66 7.68
CA THR A 17 -17.17 -26.48 7.69
C THR A 17 -16.65 -26.07 6.31
N PHE A 18 -17.52 -25.50 5.47
CA PHE A 18 -17.07 -24.79 4.28
C PHE A 18 -16.18 -23.65 4.73
N LEU A 19 -14.89 -23.82 4.44
CA LEU A 19 -13.90 -22.78 4.21
C LEU A 19 -14.59 -21.43 4.04
N ALA A 20 -14.62 -20.64 5.11
CA ALA A 20 -15.21 -19.32 5.08
C ALA A 20 -14.33 -18.44 4.19
N GLN A 21 -14.54 -18.53 2.88
CA GLN A 21 -14.14 -17.46 1.97
C GLN A 21 -15.03 -16.30 2.36
N CYS A 22 -14.47 -15.33 3.08
CA CYS A 22 -15.16 -14.16 3.56
C CYS A 22 -15.29 -13.20 2.40
N PRO A 23 -16.37 -13.27 1.58
CA PRO A 23 -16.40 -12.55 0.33
C PRO A 23 -16.74 -11.11 0.68
N GLU A 24 -15.75 -10.22 0.63
CA GLU A 24 -16.02 -8.80 0.80
C GLU A 24 -16.31 -8.21 -0.59
N PRO A 25 -17.51 -7.62 -0.83
CA PRO A 25 -17.86 -7.09 -2.16
C PRO A 25 -16.86 -6.08 -2.73
N LEU A 26 -16.13 -5.38 -1.85
CA LEU A 26 -15.11 -4.41 -2.24
C LEU A 26 -13.81 -5.05 -2.76
N GLU A 27 -13.53 -6.32 -2.42
CA GLU A 27 -12.33 -7.03 -2.86
C GLU A 27 -12.32 -7.28 -4.37
N ALA A 28 -13.50 -7.48 -4.99
CA ALA A 28 -13.62 -7.63 -6.44
C ALA A 28 -13.11 -6.40 -7.21
N ARG A 29 -13.05 -5.24 -6.55
CA ARG A 29 -12.60 -3.96 -7.10
C ARG A 29 -11.34 -3.45 -6.42
N ALA A 30 -10.55 -4.36 -5.87
CA ALA A 30 -9.31 -4.05 -5.20
C ALA A 30 -8.18 -4.97 -5.65
N PHE A 31 -6.98 -4.55 -5.32
CA PHE A 31 -5.74 -5.30 -5.43
C PHE A 31 -4.97 -5.14 -4.13
N GLU A 32 -4.35 -6.21 -3.65
CA GLU A 32 -3.53 -6.21 -2.45
C GLU A 32 -2.29 -7.07 -2.68
N ALA A 33 -1.14 -6.58 -2.20
CA ALA A 33 0.10 -7.33 -2.22
C ALA A 33 0.83 -7.18 -0.89
N VAL A 34 1.27 -8.32 -0.35
CA VAL A 34 2.20 -8.40 0.77
C VAL A 34 3.61 -8.50 0.18
N ILE A 35 4.41 -7.46 0.38
CA ILE A 35 5.76 -7.34 -0.19
C ILE A 35 6.74 -8.12 0.70
N ASN A 36 6.69 -9.44 0.64
CA ASN A 36 7.53 -10.34 1.45
C ASN A 36 8.85 -10.73 0.75
N THR A 37 9.33 -9.89 -0.18
CA THR A 37 10.63 -10.07 -0.83
C THR A 37 11.78 -9.82 0.16
N PRO A 38 12.97 -10.42 -0.05
CA PRO A 38 14.11 -10.20 0.83
C PRO A 38 14.48 -8.72 0.94
N GLY A 39 14.54 -8.21 2.17
CA GLY A 39 14.92 -6.82 2.45
C GLY A 39 13.76 -5.81 2.43
N ALA A 40 12.55 -6.23 2.02
CA ALA A 40 11.38 -5.35 1.98
C ALA A 40 11.01 -4.81 3.36
N ARG A 41 10.84 -3.48 3.48
CA ARG A 41 10.48 -2.79 4.73
C ARG A 41 9.59 -1.57 4.46
N LEU A 42 8.76 -1.23 5.44
CA LEU A 42 7.93 -0.03 5.45
C LEU A 42 8.49 0.95 6.49
N ASP A 43 8.88 2.15 6.07
CA ASP A 43 9.26 3.26 6.95
C ASP A 43 8.11 4.27 6.99
N ALA A 44 7.13 4.01 7.85
CA ALA A 44 5.96 4.86 8.00
C ALA A 44 6.30 6.27 8.52
N SER A 45 7.47 6.48 9.15
CA SER A 45 7.89 7.81 9.61
C SER A 45 8.03 8.79 8.45
N ARG A 46 8.35 8.29 7.25
CA ARG A 46 8.44 9.07 6.01
C ARG A 46 7.09 9.61 5.54
N LEU A 47 5.98 8.99 5.95
CA LEU A 47 4.63 9.41 5.56
C LEU A 47 4.21 10.72 6.25
N ALA A 48 4.84 11.10 7.37
CA ALA A 48 4.51 12.32 8.11
C ALA A 48 4.69 13.62 7.30
N ALA A 49 5.49 13.57 6.23
CA ALA A 49 5.70 14.71 5.34
C ALA A 49 4.58 14.89 4.29
N TYR A 50 3.69 13.91 4.12
CA TYR A 50 2.77 13.83 3.00
C TYR A 50 1.30 13.86 3.42
N ALA A 51 0.43 14.15 2.45
CA ALA A 51 -1.02 14.18 2.66
C ALA A 51 -1.58 12.75 2.74
N VAL A 52 -1.41 12.12 3.90
CA VAL A 52 -1.81 10.75 4.21
C VAL A 52 -2.53 10.72 5.56
N LYS A 53 -3.56 9.87 5.71
CA LYS A 53 -4.35 9.73 6.94
C LYS A 53 -4.11 8.35 7.55
N GLU A 54 -3.80 8.30 8.83
CA GLU A 54 -3.82 7.04 9.59
C GLU A 54 -5.28 6.66 9.87
N VAL A 55 -5.71 5.50 9.36
CA VAL A 55 -7.10 5.02 9.44
C VAL A 55 -7.28 3.90 10.48
N ALA A 56 -6.19 3.26 10.86
CA ALA A 56 -6.06 2.39 12.03
C ALA A 56 -4.60 2.41 12.48
N SER A 57 -4.30 1.89 13.68
CA SER A 57 -2.94 1.85 14.21
C SER A 57 -1.95 1.23 13.22
N GLY A 58 -1.02 2.03 12.70
CA GLY A 58 -0.02 1.62 11.71
C GLY A 58 -0.55 1.37 10.29
N VAL A 59 -1.79 1.79 10.00
CA VAL A 59 -2.42 1.67 8.68
C VAL A 59 -2.73 3.05 8.14
N PHE A 60 -2.11 3.37 7.00
CA PHE A 60 -2.15 4.67 6.37
C PHE A 60 -2.91 4.60 5.05
N ALA A 61 -3.75 5.57 4.77
CA ALA A 61 -4.53 5.62 3.54
C ALA A 61 -4.59 7.04 2.94
N TYR A 62 -4.67 7.09 1.61
CA TYR A 62 -4.81 8.33 0.85
C TYR A 62 -5.46 8.03 -0.52
N ARG A 63 -5.97 9.07 -1.19
CA ARG A 63 -6.39 8.99 -2.60
C ARG A 63 -5.19 9.20 -3.51
N SER A 64 -5.06 8.34 -4.52
CA SER A 64 -3.98 8.46 -5.49
C SER A 64 -4.05 9.80 -6.22
N GLY A 65 -2.90 10.46 -6.34
CA GLY A 65 -2.75 11.64 -7.19
C GLY A 65 -2.58 11.30 -8.68
N PHE A 66 -2.39 10.02 -9.01
CA PHE A 66 -2.18 9.54 -10.38
C PHE A 66 -3.47 9.01 -11.02
N ASP A 67 -4.41 8.51 -10.22
CA ASP A 67 -5.75 8.13 -10.66
C ASP A 67 -6.77 8.41 -9.55
N GLU A 68 -7.62 9.44 -9.73
CA GLU A 68 -8.56 9.90 -8.71
C GLU A 68 -9.61 8.85 -8.31
N ARG A 69 -9.77 7.80 -9.13
CA ARG A 69 -10.70 6.69 -8.88
C ARG A 69 -10.14 5.65 -7.91
N ILE A 70 -8.90 5.81 -7.46
CA ILE A 70 -8.17 4.83 -6.65
C ILE A 70 -7.75 5.44 -5.31
N ALA A 71 -7.95 4.69 -4.23
CA ALA A 71 -7.30 4.92 -2.94
C ALA A 71 -6.18 3.89 -2.72
N VAL A 72 -5.16 4.32 -2.00
CA VAL A 72 -4.02 3.48 -1.60
C VAL A 72 -4.05 3.33 -0.08
N THR A 73 -3.91 2.10 0.38
CA THR A 73 -3.69 1.77 1.79
C THR A 73 -2.33 1.10 1.94
N LEU A 74 -1.59 1.52 2.96
CA LEU A 74 -0.28 0.99 3.35
C LEU A 74 -0.33 0.53 4.80
N GLY A 75 0.39 -0.54 5.11
CA GLY A 75 0.53 -1.02 6.48
C GLY A 75 1.53 -2.15 6.59
N LEU A 76 1.56 -2.76 7.77
CA LEU A 76 2.30 -3.97 8.02
C LEU A 76 1.34 -5.11 8.27
N GLU A 77 1.62 -6.27 7.68
CA GLU A 77 0.86 -7.48 7.97
C GLU A 77 1.75 -8.68 8.21
N ALA A 78 1.36 -9.50 9.18
CA ALA A 78 2.04 -10.74 9.49
C ALA A 78 1.63 -11.85 8.53
N LEU A 79 2.61 -12.50 7.89
CA LEU A 79 2.37 -13.75 7.19
C LEU A 79 2.54 -14.92 8.18
N PRO A 80 1.47 -15.69 8.51
CA PRO A 80 1.51 -16.66 9.60
C PRO A 80 2.60 -17.71 9.45
N ALA A 81 2.87 -18.18 8.23
CA ALA A 81 3.91 -19.18 7.96
C ALA A 81 5.34 -18.70 8.31
N THR A 82 5.56 -17.38 8.38
CA THR A 82 6.88 -16.80 8.64
C THR A 82 7.01 -16.17 10.02
N GLY A 83 5.89 -15.84 10.68
CA GLY A 83 5.87 -15.08 11.93
C GLY A 83 6.40 -13.64 11.82
N ARG A 84 6.64 -13.14 10.60
CA ARG A 84 7.20 -11.81 10.33
C ARG A 84 6.16 -10.89 9.72
N GLN A 85 6.31 -9.60 10.00
CA GLN A 85 5.52 -8.53 9.38
C GLN A 85 6.20 -8.03 8.11
N TYR A 86 5.41 -7.77 7.08
CA TYR A 86 5.85 -7.26 5.79
C TYR A 86 5.03 -6.04 5.36
N PRO A 87 5.59 -5.16 4.52
CA PRO A 87 4.83 -4.08 3.91
C PRO A 87 3.65 -4.64 3.11
N VAL A 88 2.49 -4.03 3.28
CA VAL A 88 1.32 -4.30 2.46
C VAL A 88 0.95 -3.03 1.72
N ILE A 89 0.63 -3.18 0.44
CA ILE A 89 0.01 -2.15 -0.37
C ILE A 89 -1.32 -2.67 -0.90
N ARG A 90 -2.38 -1.88 -0.73
CA ARG A 90 -3.71 -2.14 -1.30
C ARG A 90 -4.12 -0.96 -2.17
N LEU A 91 -4.55 -1.24 -3.39
CA LEU A 91 -5.21 -0.28 -4.27
C LEU A 91 -6.70 -0.62 -4.31
N GLN A 92 -7.54 0.30 -3.86
CA GLN A 92 -8.98 0.16 -3.83
C GLN A 92 -9.61 1.10 -4.85
N VAL A 93 -10.42 0.57 -5.76
CA VAL A 93 -11.29 1.43 -6.59
C VAL A 93 -12.40 2.01 -5.73
N LEU A 94 -12.56 3.32 -5.80
CA LEU A 94 -13.49 4.07 -4.98
C LEU A 94 -14.96 3.68 -5.28
N PRO A 95 -15.83 3.65 -4.26
CA PRO A 95 -17.27 3.52 -4.47
C PRO A 95 -17.78 4.58 -5.45
N GLY A 96 -18.60 4.17 -6.44
CA GLY A 96 -19.13 5.07 -7.47
C GLY A 96 -18.23 5.34 -8.67
N ALA A 97 -16.92 5.04 -8.60
CA ALA A 97 -16.08 5.06 -9.80
C ALA A 97 -16.49 3.93 -10.76
N SER A 98 -16.36 4.14 -12.06
CA SER A 98 -16.66 3.16 -13.11
C SER A 98 -15.55 3.13 -14.17
N GLY A 99 -15.55 2.09 -15.00
CA GLY A 99 -14.59 1.96 -16.11
C GLY A 99 -13.11 1.84 -15.69
N VAL A 100 -12.83 1.39 -14.46
CA VAL A 100 -11.46 1.08 -14.04
C VAL A 100 -11.10 -0.31 -14.53
N THR A 101 -10.00 -0.41 -15.29
CA THR A 101 -9.50 -1.66 -15.87
C THR A 101 -8.26 -2.17 -15.15
N ASP A 102 -7.84 -3.41 -15.43
CA ASP A 102 -6.54 -3.93 -14.97
C ASP A 102 -5.37 -3.06 -15.46
N ALA A 103 -5.47 -2.47 -16.66
CA ALA A 103 -4.43 -1.58 -17.19
C ALA A 103 -4.33 -0.28 -16.39
N ASP A 104 -5.46 0.29 -15.96
CA ASP A 104 -5.48 1.46 -15.08
C ASP A 104 -4.88 1.13 -13.70
N LEU A 105 -5.28 -0.01 -13.13
CA LEU A 105 -4.73 -0.50 -11.87
C LEU A 105 -3.20 -0.64 -11.94
N ARG A 106 -2.68 -1.29 -12.99
CA ARG A 106 -1.22 -1.49 -13.16
C ARG A 106 -0.48 -0.18 -13.33
N ARG A 107 -1.03 0.75 -14.11
CA ARG A 107 -0.47 2.10 -14.27
C ARG A 107 -0.41 2.82 -12.93
N ALA A 108 -1.51 2.83 -12.18
CA ALA A 108 -1.55 3.46 -10.86
C ALA A 108 -0.55 2.77 -9.90
N LEU A 109 -0.57 1.44 -9.82
CA LEU A 109 0.35 0.68 -8.97
C LEU A 109 1.81 0.99 -9.27
N LYS A 110 2.22 1.04 -10.55
CA LYS A 110 3.59 1.39 -10.93
C LYS A 110 3.99 2.76 -10.41
N LEU A 111 3.17 3.78 -10.68
CA LEU A 111 3.44 5.16 -10.28
C LEU A 111 3.44 5.33 -8.75
N GLU A 112 2.58 4.57 -8.06
CA GLU A 112 2.53 4.54 -6.60
C GLU A 112 3.77 3.88 -6.00
N LEU A 113 4.19 2.72 -6.52
CA LEU A 113 5.40 2.03 -6.07
C LEU A 113 6.65 2.89 -6.34
N ASP A 114 6.78 3.46 -7.54
CA ASP A 114 7.86 4.40 -7.88
C ASP A 114 7.96 5.53 -6.88
N ARG A 115 6.82 6.17 -6.57
CA ARG A 115 6.80 7.25 -5.58
C ARG A 115 7.21 6.74 -4.21
N LEU A 116 6.60 5.67 -3.72
CA LEU A 116 6.82 5.14 -2.38
C LEU A 116 8.26 4.65 -2.17
N THR A 117 8.88 4.07 -3.20
CA THR A 117 10.28 3.65 -3.17
C THR A 117 11.22 4.84 -3.28
N SER A 118 10.95 5.82 -4.15
CA SER A 118 11.78 7.02 -4.32
C SER A 118 11.90 7.87 -3.05
N VAL A 119 10.84 7.94 -2.24
CA VAL A 119 10.83 8.69 -0.98
C VAL A 119 11.21 7.83 0.24
N GLY A 120 11.54 6.56 0.01
CA GLY A 120 12.00 5.63 1.03
C GLY A 120 10.93 5.12 1.99
N VAL A 121 9.63 5.27 1.66
CA VAL A 121 8.52 4.68 2.42
C VAL A 121 8.55 3.16 2.27
N ILE A 122 8.70 2.64 1.04
CA ILE A 122 8.95 1.23 0.78
C ILE A 122 10.42 1.07 0.43
N GLN A 123 11.13 0.19 1.15
CA GLN A 123 12.55 -0.06 0.94
C GLN A 123 12.75 -1.53 0.56
N GLY A 124 13.85 -1.84 -0.14
CA GLY A 124 14.24 -3.24 -0.44
C GLY A 124 13.43 -3.93 -1.54
N LEU A 125 12.57 -3.19 -2.26
CA LEU A 125 11.92 -3.67 -3.48
C LEU A 125 12.77 -3.25 -4.68
N SER A 126 13.37 -4.21 -5.40
CA SER A 126 14.13 -3.91 -6.62
C SER A 126 13.21 -3.59 -7.79
N GLU A 127 13.71 -2.89 -8.80
CA GLU A 127 12.96 -2.55 -10.01
C GLU A 127 12.42 -3.79 -10.75
N GLU A 128 13.17 -4.89 -10.76
CA GLU A 128 12.74 -6.17 -11.33
C GLU A 128 11.56 -6.79 -10.55
N LEU A 129 11.64 -6.78 -9.22
CA LEU A 129 10.58 -7.29 -8.36
C LEU A 129 9.33 -6.40 -8.42
N GLU A 130 9.52 -5.09 -8.50
CA GLU A 130 8.45 -4.12 -8.72
C GLU A 130 7.75 -4.35 -10.07
N SER A 131 8.53 -4.47 -11.15
CA SER A 131 8.00 -4.68 -12.49
C SER A 131 7.22 -5.99 -12.58
N SER A 132 7.73 -7.07 -12.00
CA SER A 132 7.02 -8.36 -11.95
C SER A 132 5.76 -8.32 -11.08
N LEU A 133 5.74 -7.53 -10.00
CA LEU A 133 4.54 -7.29 -9.18
C LEU A 133 3.47 -6.59 -10.00
N VAL A 134 3.84 -5.50 -10.68
CA VAL A 134 2.94 -4.71 -11.54
C VAL A 134 2.37 -5.57 -12.66
N LEU A 135 3.19 -6.40 -13.32
CA LEU A 135 2.71 -7.30 -14.37
C LEU A 135 1.70 -8.34 -13.85
N SER A 136 1.83 -8.77 -12.60
CA SER A 136 0.96 -9.77 -11.97
C SER A 136 -0.34 -9.16 -11.44
N ALA A 137 -0.38 -7.86 -11.19
CA ALA A 137 -1.53 -7.18 -10.59
C ALA A 137 -2.77 -7.20 -11.49
N ARG A 138 -3.93 -7.48 -10.86
CA ARG A 138 -5.28 -7.51 -11.46
C ARG A 138 -6.32 -7.18 -10.40
N LEU A 139 -7.46 -6.62 -10.81
CA LEU A 139 -8.59 -6.43 -9.92
C LEU A 139 -9.14 -7.77 -9.42
N GLY A 140 -9.59 -7.80 -8.16
CA GLY A 140 -10.06 -9.03 -7.50
C GLY A 140 -8.95 -9.87 -6.86
N LEU A 141 -7.69 -9.43 -6.94
CA LEU A 141 -6.56 -10.01 -6.19
C LEU A 141 -6.33 -9.24 -4.90
N ALA A 142 -7.37 -9.16 -4.07
CA ALA A 142 -7.32 -8.58 -2.74
C ALA A 142 -7.97 -9.51 -1.73
N GLY A 143 -7.73 -9.25 -0.45
CA GLY A 143 -8.21 -10.12 0.62
C GLY A 143 -7.24 -11.26 0.93
N TRP A 144 -7.48 -11.91 2.05
CA TRP A 144 -6.54 -12.87 2.65
C TRP A 144 -6.07 -13.94 1.65
N ASP A 145 -7.00 -14.59 0.95
CA ASP A 145 -6.68 -15.72 0.07
C ASP A 145 -6.08 -15.29 -1.27
N ARG A 146 -6.52 -14.15 -1.82
CA ARG A 146 -6.25 -13.78 -3.22
C ARG A 146 -5.19 -12.71 -3.40
N ARG A 147 -4.81 -12.00 -2.34
CA ARG A 147 -3.69 -11.05 -2.37
C ARG A 147 -2.42 -11.71 -2.87
N LEU A 148 -1.57 -10.93 -3.51
CA LEU A 148 -0.30 -11.43 -3.99
C LEU A 148 0.73 -11.52 -2.86
N VAL A 149 1.48 -12.62 -2.88
CA VAL A 149 2.71 -12.80 -2.10
C VAL A 149 3.83 -13.22 -3.05
N PHE A 150 5.07 -12.93 -2.69
CA PHE A 150 6.26 -13.42 -3.37
C PHE A 150 6.64 -14.78 -2.80
N ASP A 151 6.56 -15.83 -3.61
CA ASP A 151 6.88 -17.19 -3.20
C ASP A 151 7.59 -17.92 -4.34
N ASN A 152 8.67 -18.64 -4.01
CA ASN A 152 9.48 -19.39 -4.97
C ASN A 152 9.91 -18.59 -6.21
N GLY A 153 10.24 -17.30 -6.02
CA GLY A 153 10.75 -16.44 -7.09
C GLY A 153 9.69 -15.74 -7.94
N ALA A 154 8.40 -15.87 -7.62
CA ALA A 154 7.32 -15.25 -8.37
C ALA A 154 6.21 -14.69 -7.48
N TRP A 155 5.46 -13.71 -8.01
CA TRP A 155 4.24 -13.20 -7.38
C TRP A 155 3.06 -14.12 -7.68
N ARG A 156 2.37 -14.58 -6.64
CA ARG A 156 1.28 -15.56 -6.76
C ARG A 156 0.18 -15.24 -5.74
N PRO A 157 -1.09 -15.59 -6.03
CA PRO A 157 -2.15 -15.52 -5.02
C PRO A 157 -1.77 -16.30 -3.77
N PHE A 158 -2.10 -15.78 -2.58
CA PHE A 158 -1.67 -16.37 -1.32
C PHE A 158 -2.15 -17.83 -1.17
N ASN A 159 -3.39 -18.13 -1.58
CA ASN A 159 -3.97 -19.47 -1.59
C ASN A 159 -3.30 -20.47 -2.55
N GLU A 160 -2.47 -20.00 -3.47
CA GLU A 160 -1.68 -20.82 -4.39
C GLU A 160 -0.20 -20.94 -3.96
N SER A 161 0.20 -20.24 -2.90
CA SER A 161 1.57 -20.21 -2.40
C SER A 161 1.89 -21.40 -1.47
N SER A 162 3.16 -21.78 -1.41
CA SER A 162 3.67 -22.82 -0.49
C SER A 162 3.61 -22.40 0.98
N ILE A 163 3.43 -21.11 1.24
CA ILE A 163 3.34 -20.49 2.57
C ILE A 163 1.90 -20.16 2.97
N TYR A 164 0.91 -20.66 2.23
CA TYR A 164 -0.50 -20.40 2.48
C TYR A 164 -0.92 -20.94 3.85
N VAL A 165 -1.62 -20.09 4.61
CA VAL A 165 -2.32 -20.50 5.83
C VAL A 165 -3.74 -19.96 5.73
N PRO A 166 -4.78 -20.83 5.70
CA PRO A 166 -6.16 -20.37 5.59
C PRO A 166 -6.57 -19.57 6.83
N LEU A 167 -7.35 -18.52 6.60
CA LEU A 167 -7.87 -17.71 7.68
C LEU A 167 -8.90 -18.51 8.49
N ARG A 168 -8.83 -18.40 9.82
CA ARG A 168 -9.83 -18.98 10.71
C ARG A 168 -10.88 -17.92 11.03
N GLY A 169 -11.98 -17.94 10.30
CA GLY A 169 -13.09 -16.98 10.45
C GLY A 169 -12.91 -15.71 9.62
N CYS A 170 -13.89 -14.81 9.71
CA CYS A 170 -13.92 -13.56 8.96
C CYS A 170 -13.62 -12.39 9.90
N PRO A 171 -12.41 -11.81 9.88
CA PRO A 171 -12.19 -10.55 10.56
C PRO A 171 -13.11 -9.49 9.94
N ALA A 172 -13.62 -8.59 10.78
CA ALA A 172 -14.36 -7.45 10.29
C ALA A 172 -13.44 -6.62 9.38
N PRO A 173 -13.89 -6.24 8.17
CA PRO A 173 -13.07 -5.43 7.29
C PRO A 173 -12.82 -4.06 7.92
N LEU A 174 -11.68 -3.47 7.59
CA LEU A 174 -11.38 -2.12 8.03
C LEU A 174 -12.35 -1.15 7.34
N ALA A 175 -13.21 -0.52 8.13
CA ALA A 175 -14.14 0.49 7.63
C ALA A 175 -13.37 1.78 7.30
N VAL A 176 -13.00 1.95 6.03
CA VAL A 176 -12.34 3.17 5.52
C VAL A 176 -13.39 4.07 4.86
N ASP A 177 -13.55 5.28 5.39
CA ASP A 177 -14.28 6.34 4.70
C ASP A 177 -13.37 6.98 3.63
N TYR A 178 -13.47 6.45 2.41
CA TYR A 178 -12.66 6.91 1.29
C TYR A 178 -12.93 8.37 0.89
N SER A 179 -14.10 8.92 1.24
CA SER A 179 -14.47 10.31 0.89
C SER A 179 -13.70 11.35 1.72
N SER A 180 -13.28 10.99 2.93
CA SER A 180 -12.47 11.85 3.81
C SER A 180 -10.96 11.64 3.70
N LEU A 181 -10.50 10.80 2.76
CA LEU A 181 -9.07 10.59 2.56
C LEU A 181 -8.44 11.78 1.84
N PRO A 182 -7.27 12.25 2.31
CA PRO A 182 -6.50 13.28 1.59
C PRO A 182 -6.00 12.73 0.25
N VAL A 183 -5.76 13.63 -0.71
CA VAL A 183 -5.14 13.29 -2.01
C VAL A 183 -3.64 13.56 -1.93
N TRP A 184 -2.81 12.55 -2.15
CA TRP A 184 -1.37 12.76 -2.30
C TRP A 184 -1.06 13.16 -3.75
N ARG A 185 -1.01 14.48 -4.00
CA ARG A 185 -0.83 15.08 -5.33
C ARG A 185 0.55 14.79 -5.96
N THR A 186 0.60 14.84 -7.28
CA THR A 186 1.80 14.73 -8.10
C THR A 186 2.51 16.09 -8.21
N GLY A 187 3.48 16.36 -7.33
CA GLY A 187 4.19 17.66 -7.23
C GLY A 187 3.33 18.79 -6.62
N SER A 188 3.82 19.78 -5.86
CA SER A 188 5.17 20.21 -5.49
C SER A 188 5.30 20.18 -3.95
N GLN A 189 6.27 19.42 -3.45
CA GLN A 189 6.86 19.67 -2.13
C GLN A 189 8.38 19.89 -2.24
N ASP A 190 8.85 20.14 -3.47
CA ASP A 190 10.17 20.68 -3.75
C ASP A 190 10.01 22.19 -3.92
N ASN A 191 10.17 22.93 -2.83
CA ASN A 191 10.69 24.31 -2.80
C ASN A 191 10.89 24.81 -1.36
N LEU A 192 11.45 23.98 -0.48
CA LEU A 192 11.90 24.40 0.85
C LEU A 192 13.42 24.29 1.10
N PRO A 193 14.30 24.34 0.07
CA PRO A 193 15.66 24.85 0.30
C PRO A 193 16.10 26.00 -0.63
N LEU A 194 15.21 26.62 -1.43
CA LEU A 194 15.57 27.79 -2.24
C LEU A 194 15.44 29.13 -1.50
N ILE A 195 14.64 29.19 -0.43
CA ILE A 195 14.55 30.40 0.41
C ILE A 195 15.79 30.52 1.32
N ILE A 196 16.37 29.40 1.75
CA ILE A 196 17.57 29.41 2.60
C ILE A 196 18.81 29.84 1.79
N SER A 197 18.94 29.41 0.53
CA SER A 197 20.07 29.82 -0.32
C SER A 197 20.02 31.31 -0.71
N ALA A 198 18.84 31.84 -1.04
CA ALA A 198 18.69 33.28 -1.32
C ALA A 198 18.97 34.16 -0.09
N GLY A 199 18.49 33.76 1.09
CA GLY A 199 18.73 34.48 2.34
C GLY A 199 20.21 34.50 2.74
N VAL A 200 20.90 33.35 2.66
CA VAL A 200 22.33 33.26 2.99
C VAL A 200 23.18 34.06 2.01
N VAL A 201 22.86 34.04 0.71
CA VAL A 201 23.58 34.84 -0.31
C VAL A 201 23.36 36.34 -0.09
N ALA A 202 22.13 36.78 0.23
CA ALA A 202 21.84 38.18 0.53
C ALA A 202 22.60 38.68 1.78
N VAL A 203 22.63 37.87 2.85
CA VAL A 203 23.37 38.20 4.09
C VAL A 203 24.88 38.26 3.83
N LEU A 204 25.44 37.32 3.06
CA LEU A 204 26.85 37.34 2.67
C LEU A 204 27.20 38.56 1.79
N ALA A 205 26.34 38.91 0.83
CA ALA A 205 26.54 40.06 -0.02
C ALA A 205 26.50 41.38 0.78
N LEU A 206 25.55 41.52 1.71
CA LEU A 206 25.47 42.67 2.61
C LEU A 206 26.68 42.76 3.54
N PHE A 207 27.14 41.62 4.10
CA PHE A 207 28.32 41.58 4.95
C PHE A 207 29.60 41.97 4.21
N LEU A 208 29.78 41.48 2.97
CA LEU A 208 30.90 41.85 2.12
C LEU A 208 30.85 43.33 1.73
N ALA A 209 29.68 43.85 1.32
CA ALA A 209 29.51 45.27 0.99
C ALA A 209 29.81 46.18 2.20
N TRP A 210 29.36 45.80 3.39
CA TRP A 210 29.70 46.52 4.63
C TRP A 210 31.21 46.53 4.88
N ARG A 211 31.89 45.39 4.73
CA ARG A 211 33.35 45.29 4.92
C ARG A 211 34.13 46.18 3.95
N PHE A 212 33.72 46.26 2.69
CA PHE A 212 34.37 47.13 1.70
C PHE A 212 34.15 48.62 1.96
N THR A 213 32.96 49.01 2.44
CA THR A 213 32.68 50.41 2.78
C THR A 213 33.37 50.86 4.06
N ALA A 214 33.51 49.98 5.06
CA ALA A 214 34.23 50.27 6.31
C ALA A 214 35.74 50.49 6.08
N LYS A 215 36.35 49.76 5.13
CA LYS A 215 37.78 49.87 4.83
C LYS A 215 38.19 51.12 4.05
N ARG A 216 37.23 51.85 3.46
CA ARG A 216 37.49 53.12 2.73
C ARG A 216 37.46 54.36 3.63
N LYS A 217 37.05 54.23 4.89
CA LYS A 217 36.95 55.34 5.86
C LYS A 217 38.06 55.33 6.93
N SER A 218 39.03 54.44 6.81
CA SER A 218 40.28 54.42 7.59
C SER A 218 41.45 54.74 6.69
#